data_AF-A0A7X1P2R9-F1
#
_entry.id   AF-A0A7X1P2R9-F1
#
_cell.length_a   1.000
_cell.length_b   1.000
_cell.length_c   1.000
_cell.angle_alpha   90.00
_cell.angle_beta   90.00
_cell.angle_gamma   90.00
#
_symmetry.space_group_name_H-M   'P 1'
#
loop_
_entity.id
_entity.type
_entity.pdbx_description
1 polymer ?
#
loop_
_entity_poly.entity_id
_entity_poly.type
_entity_poly.pdbx_seq_one_letter_code
_entity_poly.pdbx_strand_id
1 'polypeptide(L)'
;MAKAPEATEKESAQRAEPSAARVSWNTSHLKSSYCNVANATSTREEVVLNFGVNQNWDRGAGDFEVQLEHRIILSPFAAKRLSDLLARLIKEYETRYGALNG
;
A
#
# COMPACT_ATOMS: atom_id res chain seq x y z
N MET A 1 -63.90 24.19 -23.15
CA MET A 1 -63.77 24.11 -21.68
C MET A 1 -62.79 22.99 -21.38
N ALA A 2 -61.67 23.32 -20.75
CA ALA A 2 -60.51 22.48 -20.53
C ALA A 2 -60.70 21.52 -19.34
N LYS A 3 -60.10 20.33 -19.40
CA LYS A 3 -59.21 19.82 -18.33
C LYS A 3 -58.32 18.68 -18.88
N ALA A 4 -57.01 18.89 -18.75
CA ALA A 4 -55.91 18.01 -19.16
C ALA A 4 -55.71 16.83 -18.16
N PRO A 5 -54.94 15.79 -18.52
CA PRO A 5 -54.81 14.55 -17.75
C PRO A 5 -53.79 14.69 -16.61
N GLU A 6 -54.09 14.12 -15.44
CA GLU A 6 -53.15 13.99 -14.33
C GLU A 6 -52.27 12.75 -14.56
N ALA A 7 -50.98 13.00 -14.77
CA ALA A 7 -49.93 12.01 -14.84
C ALA A 7 -49.63 11.49 -13.42
N THR A 8 -49.71 10.18 -13.22
CA THR A 8 -49.14 9.54 -12.02
C THR A 8 -47.69 9.18 -12.32
N GLU A 9 -46.79 9.91 -11.66
CA GLU A 9 -45.34 9.75 -11.70
C GLU A 9 -44.91 8.32 -11.35
N LYS A 10 -44.11 7.74 -12.24
CA LYS A 10 -43.31 6.56 -11.93
C LYS A 10 -42.13 7.00 -11.07
N GLU A 11 -42.22 6.73 -9.78
CA GLU A 11 -41.11 6.85 -8.83
C GLU A 11 -40.08 5.73 -9.13
N SER A 12 -39.17 6.01 -10.05
CA SER A 12 -37.97 5.20 -10.23
C SER A 12 -37.00 5.51 -9.09
N ALA A 13 -37.04 4.70 -8.03
CA ALA A 13 -36.01 4.64 -7.01
C ALA A 13 -34.68 4.21 -7.66
N GLN A 14 -33.91 5.20 -8.11
CA GLN A 14 -32.58 4.99 -8.67
C GLN A 14 -31.65 4.63 -7.51
N ARG A 15 -31.33 3.34 -7.42
CA ARG A 15 -30.35 2.78 -6.50
C ARG A 15 -29.02 3.51 -6.75
N ALA A 16 -28.60 4.35 -5.81
CA ALA A 16 -27.31 5.00 -5.85
C ALA A 16 -26.22 3.92 -5.72
N GLU A 17 -25.56 3.63 -6.84
CA GLU A 17 -24.31 2.86 -6.87
C GLU A 17 -23.28 3.59 -5.99
N PRO A 18 -22.53 2.88 -5.12
CA PRO A 18 -21.52 3.52 -4.28
C PRO A 18 -20.46 4.16 -5.18
N SER A 19 -20.37 5.48 -5.16
CA SER A 19 -19.34 6.21 -5.88
C SER A 19 -17.96 5.77 -5.37
N ALA A 20 -17.23 5.01 -6.17
CA ALA A 20 -15.85 4.65 -5.86
C ALA A 20 -15.04 5.93 -5.64
N ALA A 21 -14.45 6.08 -4.46
CA ALA A 21 -13.65 7.25 -4.12
C ALA A 21 -12.50 7.39 -5.13
N ARG A 22 -12.37 8.56 -5.77
CA ARG A 22 -11.22 8.89 -6.62
C ARG A 22 -10.04 9.22 -5.72
N VAL A 23 -8.97 8.43 -5.80
CA VAL A 23 -7.72 8.68 -5.07
C VAL A 23 -6.87 9.66 -5.87
N SER A 24 -6.52 10.80 -5.27
CA SER A 24 -5.55 11.76 -5.81
C SER A 24 -4.18 11.52 -5.18
N TRP A 25 -3.16 11.34 -6.01
CA TRP A 25 -1.78 11.14 -5.56
C TRP A 25 -1.03 12.47 -5.59
N ASN A 26 -0.70 13.01 -4.41
CA ASN A 26 0.18 14.18 -4.31
C ASN A 26 1.63 13.72 -4.11
N THR A 27 2.50 14.06 -5.05
CA THR A 27 3.91 13.64 -5.06
C THR A 27 4.89 14.74 -4.68
N SER A 28 4.41 15.91 -4.24
CA SER A 28 5.26 17.11 -4.00
C SER A 28 6.36 16.91 -2.95
N HIS A 29 6.18 15.94 -2.05
CA HIS A 29 7.15 15.59 -1.01
C HIS A 29 7.58 14.12 -1.07
N LEU A 30 7.34 13.46 -2.20
CA LEU A 30 7.73 12.06 -2.38
C LEU A 30 9.26 11.96 -2.38
N LYS A 31 9.79 11.10 -1.53
CA LYS A 31 11.22 10.78 -1.47
C LYS A 31 11.43 9.36 -1.97
N SER A 32 12.48 9.17 -2.77
CA SER A 32 12.90 7.86 -3.26
C SER A 32 14.29 7.58 -2.73
N SER A 33 14.46 6.38 -2.18
CA SER A 33 15.74 5.89 -1.67
C SER A 33 15.86 4.41 -1.99
N TYR A 34 17.09 3.96 -2.18
CA TYR A 34 17.38 2.55 -2.35
C TYR A 34 17.59 1.91 -0.98
N CYS A 35 16.94 0.79 -0.70
CA CYS A 35 17.14 0.01 0.50
C CYS A 35 17.15 -1.48 0.14
N ASN A 36 18.11 -2.24 0.70
CA ASN A 36 18.21 -3.69 0.51
C ASN A 36 17.95 -4.48 1.81
N VAL A 37 17.78 -3.79 2.94
CA VAL A 37 17.37 -4.38 4.21
C VAL A 37 16.07 -3.72 4.68
N ALA A 38 15.15 -4.55 5.18
CA ALA A 38 13.97 -4.11 5.90
C ALA A 38 13.88 -4.85 7.24
N ASN A 39 13.58 -4.12 8.30
CA ASN A 39 13.29 -4.63 9.63
C ASN A 39 11.94 -4.10 10.09
N ALA A 40 11.15 -4.94 10.77
CA ALA A 40 9.84 -4.55 11.27
C ALA A 40 9.65 -4.96 12.72
N THR A 41 9.01 -4.10 13.50
CA THR A 41 8.53 -4.38 14.86
C THR A 41 7.08 -3.95 14.99
N SER A 42 6.31 -4.62 15.85
CA SER A 42 4.88 -4.33 16.02
C SER A 42 4.50 -4.30 17.50
N THR A 43 3.60 -3.39 17.84
CA THR A 43 2.87 -3.36 19.11
C THR A 43 1.37 -3.46 18.83
N ARG A 44 0.53 -3.29 19.86
CA ARG A 44 -0.93 -3.20 19.66
C ARG A 44 -1.34 -1.97 18.85
N GLU A 45 -0.59 -0.88 19.00
CA GLU A 45 -1.00 0.43 18.48
C GLU A 45 -0.31 0.80 17.16
N GLU A 46 0.86 0.23 16.89
CA GLU A 46 1.66 0.59 15.74
C GLU A 46 2.52 -0.54 15.18
N VAL A 47 2.84 -0.42 13.89
CA VAL A 47 3.84 -1.21 13.18
C VAL A 47 4.93 -0.24 12.71
N VAL A 48 6.17 -0.51 13.12
CA VAL A 48 7.34 0.29 12.75
C VAL A 48 8.15 -0.50 11.72
N LEU A 49 8.35 0.10 10.56
CA LEU A 49 9.20 -0.41 9.48
C LEU A 49 10.45 0.44 9.38
N ASN A 50 11.62 -0.19 9.50
CA ASN A 50 12.91 0.45 9.27
C ASN A 50 13.50 -0.10 7.97
N PHE A 51 13.95 0.79 7.09
CA PHE A 51 14.61 0.46 5.84
C PHE A 51 16.04 0.97 5.84
N GLY A 52 16.95 0.19 5.26
CA GLY A 52 18.35 0.51 5.25
C GLY A 52 19.13 -0.16 4.13
N VAL A 53 20.43 0.10 4.13
CA VAL A 53 21.40 -0.48 3.21
C VAL A 53 22.45 -1.24 4.02
N ASN A 54 22.65 -2.50 3.68
CA ASN A 54 23.85 -3.24 4.07
C ASN A 54 24.92 -2.98 3.00
N GLN A 55 26.02 -2.34 3.40
CA GLN A 55 27.15 -1.98 2.52
C GLN A 55 28.27 -3.03 2.51
N ASN A 56 28.22 -4.02 3.41
CA ASN A 56 29.31 -4.96 3.63
C ASN A 56 29.10 -6.23 2.80
N TRP A 57 29.52 -6.20 1.53
CA TRP A 57 29.59 -7.39 0.67
C TRP A 57 30.96 -8.09 0.68
N ASP A 58 31.99 -7.45 1.25
CA ASP A 58 33.42 -7.81 1.05
C ASP A 58 34.27 -7.82 2.34
N ARG A 59 33.67 -7.95 3.53
CA ARG A 59 34.44 -8.25 4.75
C ARG A 59 33.96 -9.60 5.28
N GLY A 60 34.92 -10.49 5.55
CA GLY A 60 34.66 -11.88 5.98
C GLY A 60 33.81 -12.00 7.25
N ALA A 61 33.74 -13.20 7.83
CA ALA A 61 32.86 -13.57 8.95
C ALA A 61 33.03 -12.68 10.22
N GLY A 62 32.48 -11.48 10.19
CA GLY A 62 32.45 -10.49 11.27
C GLY A 62 31.11 -9.76 11.27
N ASP A 63 30.90 -8.89 12.25
CA ASP A 63 29.62 -8.26 12.52
C ASP A 63 29.08 -7.46 11.31
N PHE A 64 27.82 -7.73 10.96
CA PHE A 64 27.10 -7.04 9.90
C PHE A 64 26.53 -5.71 10.43
N GLU A 65 26.98 -4.60 9.87
CA GLU A 65 26.41 -3.28 10.15
C GLU A 65 25.37 -2.93 9.07
N VAL A 66 24.13 -2.68 9.49
CA VAL A 66 23.06 -2.20 8.62
C VAL A 66 22.85 -0.71 8.90
N GLN A 67 23.07 0.12 7.88
CA GLN A 67 22.76 1.54 7.96
C GLN A 67 21.25 1.74 7.75
N LEU A 68 20.53 2.17 8.78
CA LEU A 68 19.11 2.51 8.67
C LEU A 68 18.94 3.94 8.12
N GLU A 69 18.19 4.08 7.03
CA GLU A 69 17.99 5.36 6.34
C GLU A 69 16.57 5.90 6.53
N HIS A 70 15.58 5.02 6.66
CA HIS A 70 14.18 5.41 6.75
C HIS A 70 13.41 4.65 7.82
N ARG A 71 12.46 5.35 8.44
CA ARG A 71 11.47 4.77 9.34
C ARG A 71 10.07 5.17 8.88
N ILE A 72 9.19 4.20 8.77
CA ILE A 72 7.77 4.39 8.51
C ILE A 72 7.00 3.77 9.67
N ILE A 73 6.13 4.55 10.30
CA ILE A 73 5.25 4.09 11.37
C ILE A 73 3.83 4.04 10.81
N LEU A 74 3.17 2.90 10.97
CA LEU A 74 1.85 2.62 10.45
C LEU A 74 0.92 2.19 11.58
N SER A 75 -0.37 2.49 11.45
CA SER A 75 -1.37 1.78 12.25
C SER A 75 -1.48 0.31 11.79
N PRO A 76 -1.96 -0.62 12.64
CA PRO A 76 -2.12 -2.03 12.27
C PRO A 76 -2.97 -2.24 11.01
N PHE A 77 -4.02 -1.45 10.81
CA PHE A 77 -4.86 -1.53 9.61
C PHE A 77 -4.14 -1.05 8.34
N ALA A 78 -3.31 -0.01 8.45
CA ALA A 78 -2.49 0.43 7.32
C ALA A 78 -1.42 -0.60 6.96
N ALA A 79 -0.76 -1.19 7.97
CA ALA A 79 0.21 -2.26 7.79
C ALA A 79 -0.40 -3.50 7.13
N LYS A 80 -1.61 -3.91 7.51
CA LYS A 80 -2.33 -5.02 6.85
C LYS A 80 -2.54 -4.75 5.36
N ARG A 81 -3.05 -3.56 5.00
CA ARG A 81 -3.25 -3.18 3.59
C ARG A 81 -1.93 -3.15 2.81
N LEU A 82 -0.85 -2.67 3.44
CA LEU A 82 0.48 -2.69 2.84
C LEU A 82 0.95 -4.13 2.58
N SER A 83 0.78 -5.04 3.54
CA SER A 83 1.13 -6.45 3.41
C SER A 83 0.39 -7.12 2.26
N ASP A 84 -0.93 -6.92 2.16
CA ASP A 84 -1.75 -7.49 1.09
C ASP A 84 -1.31 -6.98 -0.29
N LEU A 85 -1.02 -5.69 -0.39
CA LEU A 85 -0.52 -5.07 -1.63
C LEU A 85 0.86 -5.59 -2.01
N LEU A 86 1.78 -5.69 -1.04
CA LEU A 86 3.13 -6.17 -1.28
C LEU A 86 3.14 -7.64 -1.71
N ALA A 87 2.37 -8.50 -1.05
CA ALA A 87 2.24 -9.92 -1.41
C ALA A 87 1.71 -10.08 -2.84
N ARG A 88 0.73 -9.26 -3.23
CA ARG A 88 0.21 -9.25 -4.61
C ARG A 88 1.30 -8.84 -5.61
N LEU A 89 2.04 -7.77 -5.34
CA LEU A 89 3.09 -7.29 -6.25
C LEU A 89 4.23 -8.31 -6.41
N ILE A 90 4.63 -8.99 -5.33
CA ILE A 90 5.62 -10.07 -5.37
C ILE A 90 5.10 -11.22 -6.25
N LYS A 91 3.87 -11.67 -6.04
CA LYS A 91 3.27 -12.73 -6.85
C LYS A 91 3.20 -12.37 -8.34
N GLU A 92 2.83 -11.12 -8.64
CA GLU A 92 2.80 -10.61 -10.02
C GLU A 92 4.19 -10.59 -10.65
N TYR A 93 5.22 -10.20 -9.88
CA TYR A 93 6.62 -10.27 -10.31
C TYR A 93 7.04 -11.70 -10.59
N GLU A 94 6.84 -12.63 -9.66
CA GLU A 94 7.27 -14.02 -9.78
C GLU A 94 6.58 -14.75 -10.95
N THR A 95 5.31 -14.41 -11.21
CA THR A 95 4.57 -14.93 -12.38
C THR A 95 5.25 -14.52 -13.70
N ARG A 96 5.88 -13.34 -13.75
CA ARG A 96 6.51 -12.81 -14.96
C ARG A 96 7.97 -13.20 -15.10
N TYR A 97 8.70 -13.29 -13.99
CA TYR A 97 10.17 -13.38 -13.99
C TYR A 97 10.71 -14.65 -13.32
N GLY A 98 9.84 -15.50 -12.78
CA GLY A 98 10.22 -16.69 -12.01
C GLY A 98 10.27 -16.45 -10.51
N ALA A 99 10.27 -17.54 -9.74
CA ALA A 99 10.24 -17.49 -8.28
C ALA A 99 11.46 -16.78 -7.69
N LEU A 100 11.24 -15.97 -6.65
CA LEU A 100 12.30 -15.40 -5.84
C LEU A 100 12.79 -16.47 -4.86
N ASN A 101 13.89 -17.12 -5.21
CA ASN A 101 14.55 -18.07 -4.30
C ASN A 101 15.55 -17.29 -3.44
N GLY A 102 15.26 -17.18 -2.14
CA GLY A 102 16.18 -16.67 -1.13
C GLY A 102 17.12 -17.74 -0.60
#